data_AF-A0A8S9G9C2-F1
#
_entry.id   AF-A0A8S9G9C2-F1
#
_cell.length_a   1.000
_cell.length_b   1.000
_cell.length_c   1.000
_cell.angle_alpha   90.00
_cell.angle_beta   90.00
_cell.angle_gamma   90.00
#
_symmetry.space_group_name_H-M   'P 1'
#
loop_
_entity.id
_entity.type
_entity.pdbx_description
1 polymer ?
#
loop_
_entity_poly.entity_id
_entity_poly.type
_entity_poly.pdbx_seq_one_letter_code
_entity_poly.pdbx_strand_id
1 'polypeptide(L)'
;MQLFSTIFRFTSTPDKVSNKYYLGPAPLEDMARQIATANGPCGNNRDYLFMLEKAMHDIGHEEDYVIELANEVRKVLAESSMKKVTPVKEPRASRVVNKAKSNVPTAHQILPHQPEAVATTI
;
A
#
# COMPACT_ATOMS: atom_id res chain seq x y z
N MET A 1 24.03 35.52 24.73
CA MET A 1 23.95 34.24 25.47
C MET A 1 23.19 33.27 24.57
N GLN A 2 23.81 32.17 24.14
CA GLN A 2 23.19 31.25 23.18
C GLN A 2 22.60 30.05 23.93
N LEU A 3 21.29 29.86 23.82
CA LEU A 3 20.62 28.67 24.37
C LEU A 3 20.83 27.51 23.40
N PHE A 4 21.52 26.47 23.84
CA PHE A 4 21.59 25.21 23.10
C PHE A 4 20.41 24.32 23.51
N SER A 5 19.51 24.04 22.58
CA SER A 5 18.45 23.04 22.73
C SER A 5 18.93 21.69 22.20
N THR A 6 18.95 20.68 23.06
CA THR A 6 19.15 19.29 22.63
C THR A 6 17.86 18.76 22.04
N ILE A 7 17.91 18.26 20.80
CA ILE A 7 16.79 17.53 20.19
C ILE A 7 17.03 16.02 20.27
N PHE A 8 15.99 15.26 20.63
CA PHE A 8 15.98 13.81 20.45
C PHE A 8 15.51 13.47 19.04
N ARG A 9 16.19 12.51 18.40
CA ARG A 9 15.79 11.98 17.08
C ARG A 9 15.76 10.46 17.15
N PHE A 10 14.65 9.88 16.72
CA PHE A 10 14.49 8.44 16.55
C PHE A 10 14.59 8.11 15.06
N THR A 11 15.55 7.25 14.71
CA THR A 11 15.73 6.69 13.36
C THR A 11 16.09 5.22 13.51
N SER A 12 15.42 4.35 12.76
CA SER A 12 15.76 2.92 12.78
C SER A 12 17.02 2.64 11.97
N THR A 13 17.64 1.48 12.21
CA THR A 13 18.82 0.99 11.49
C THR A 13 18.45 0.35 10.14
N PRO A 14 19.30 0.47 9.10
CA PRO A 14 19.19 -0.27 7.85
C PRO A 14 19.73 -1.71 7.93
N ASP A 15 20.31 -2.12 9.07
CA ASP A 15 20.69 -3.52 9.27
C ASP A 15 19.44 -4.42 9.37
N LYS A 16 19.32 -5.35 8.42
CA LYS A 16 18.20 -6.29 8.32
C LYS A 16 18.19 -7.36 9.42
N VAL A 17 19.30 -7.57 10.11
CA VAL A 17 19.38 -8.52 11.23
C VAL A 17 18.73 -7.93 12.49
N SER A 18 19.12 -6.72 12.88
CA SER A 18 18.54 -6.02 14.04
C SER A 18 17.19 -5.34 13.74
N ASN A 19 16.93 -4.94 12.49
CA ASN A 19 15.65 -4.39 12.04
C ASN A 19 15.05 -5.23 10.90
N LYS A 20 14.35 -6.31 11.28
CA LYS A 20 13.61 -7.19 10.36
C LYS A 20 12.54 -6.50 9.50
N TYR A 21 12.15 -5.26 9.83
CA TYR A 21 11.16 -4.48 9.07
C TYR A 21 11.81 -3.58 8.00
N TYR A 22 13.14 -3.48 7.94
CA TYR A 22 13.83 -2.72 6.89
C TYR A 22 13.82 -3.50 5.57
N LEU A 23 12.93 -3.12 4.65
CA LEU A 23 12.84 -3.75 3.33
C LEU A 23 14.02 -3.38 2.43
N GLY A 24 14.55 -2.16 2.56
CA GLY A 24 15.60 -1.60 1.69
C GLY A 24 15.05 -0.59 0.68
N PRO A 25 15.91 -0.02 -0.18
CA PRO A 25 15.46 0.78 -1.32
C PRO A 25 14.71 -0.09 -2.33
N ALA A 26 13.75 0.51 -3.05
CA ALA A 26 12.95 -0.13 -4.09
C ALA A 26 12.62 0.88 -5.21
N PRO A 27 12.22 0.42 -6.41
CA PRO A 27 11.74 1.31 -7.48
C PRO A 27 10.49 2.10 -7.05
N LEU A 28 10.38 3.35 -7.52
CA LEU A 28 9.27 4.27 -7.18
C LEU A 28 7.90 3.61 -7.39
N GLU A 29 7.71 2.96 -8.54
CA GLU A 29 6.46 2.30 -8.88
C GLU A 29 6.13 1.12 -7.96
N ASP A 30 7.12 0.35 -7.51
CA ASP A 30 6.89 -0.80 -6.62
C ASP A 30 6.48 -0.34 -5.22
N MET A 31 7.13 0.72 -4.72
CA MET A 31 6.72 1.38 -3.49
C MET A 31 5.30 1.94 -3.63
N ALA A 32 4.98 2.61 -4.74
CA ALA A 32 3.66 3.16 -4.99
C ALA A 32 2.57 2.06 -5.06
N ARG A 33 2.84 0.95 -5.77
CA ARG A 33 1.94 -0.23 -5.82
C ARG A 33 1.69 -0.82 -4.44
N GLN A 34 2.73 -0.95 -3.61
CA GLN A 34 2.61 -1.43 -2.23
C GLN A 34 1.82 -0.43 -1.35
N ILE A 35 2.13 0.86 -1.39
CA ILE A 35 1.46 1.90 -0.59
C ILE A 35 -0.01 2.05 -0.96
N ALA A 36 -0.35 1.98 -2.25
CA ALA A 36 -1.72 2.12 -2.75
C ALA A 36 -2.70 1.06 -2.22
N THR A 37 -2.20 -0.14 -1.88
CA THR A 37 -3.01 -1.31 -1.49
C THR A 37 -2.81 -1.76 -0.04
N ALA A 38 -1.69 -1.40 0.59
CA ALA A 38 -1.39 -1.78 1.97
C ALA A 38 -2.34 -1.11 2.98
N ASN A 39 -2.78 -1.88 3.97
CA ASN A 39 -3.60 -1.46 5.10
C ASN A 39 -3.13 -2.17 6.36
N GLY A 40 -3.41 -1.59 7.52
CA GLY A 40 -3.11 -2.14 8.83
C GLY A 40 -4.09 -1.66 9.90
N PRO A 41 -3.83 -1.91 11.19
CA PRO A 41 -4.73 -1.57 12.29
C PRO A 41 -5.13 -0.08 12.35
N CYS A 42 -4.31 0.79 11.76
CA CYS A 42 -4.49 2.25 11.80
C CYS A 42 -4.97 2.86 10.46
N GLY A 43 -5.35 2.06 9.46
CA GLY A 43 -5.87 2.55 8.16
C GLY A 43 -5.04 2.14 6.93
N ASN A 44 -5.25 2.81 5.80
CA ASN A 44 -4.49 2.56 4.57
C ASN A 44 -3.15 3.30 4.57
N ASN A 45 -2.12 2.69 3.99
CA ASN A 45 -0.78 3.28 3.95
C ASN A 45 -0.72 4.55 3.10
N ARG A 46 -1.47 4.62 1.99
CA ARG A 46 -1.58 5.83 1.14
C ARG A 46 -2.08 7.06 1.91
N ASP A 47 -2.95 6.87 2.92
CA ASP A 47 -3.58 7.97 3.62
C ASP A 47 -2.53 8.71 4.48
N TYR A 48 -1.57 7.95 5.06
CA TYR A 48 -0.38 8.52 5.71
C TYR A 48 0.50 9.33 4.77
N LEU A 49 0.76 8.84 3.56
CA LEU A 49 1.60 9.54 2.58
C LEU A 49 0.99 10.87 2.17
N PHE A 50 -0.32 10.91 1.89
CA PHE A 50 -1.03 12.15 1.54
C PHE A 50 -1.12 13.12 2.73
N MET A 51 -1.26 12.62 3.95
CA MET A 51 -1.19 13.47 5.15
C MET A 51 0.22 14.06 5.36
N LEU A 52 1.28 13.30 5.05
CA LEU A 52 2.66 13.77 5.15
C LEU A 52 2.96 14.87 4.12
N GLU A 53 2.64 14.63 2.85
CA GLU A 53 2.76 15.61 1.75
C GLU A 53 2.00 16.90 2.09
N LYS A 54 0.74 16.79 2.53
CA LYS A 54 -0.05 17.96 2.96
C LYS A 54 0.60 18.68 4.14
N ALA A 55 1.06 17.96 5.16
CA ALA A 55 1.65 18.57 6.36
C ALA A 55 2.97 19.29 6.07
N MET A 56 3.77 18.82 5.12
CA MET A 56 4.95 19.54 4.63
C MET A 56 4.54 20.83 3.91
N HIS A 57 3.60 20.74 2.96
CA HIS A 57 3.13 21.91 2.21
C HIS A 57 2.48 22.97 3.13
N ASP A 58 1.69 22.55 4.13
CA ASP A 58 1.07 23.42 5.13
C ASP A 58 2.09 24.26 5.95
N ILE A 59 3.33 23.76 6.13
CA ILE A 59 4.41 24.51 6.79
C ILE A 59 5.33 25.26 5.81
N GLY A 60 4.96 25.32 4.52
CA GLY A 60 5.74 25.98 3.47
C GLY A 60 6.97 25.20 3.03
N HIS A 61 6.97 23.88 3.17
CA HIS A 61 8.05 23.00 2.71
C HIS A 61 7.56 22.02 1.65
N GLU A 62 8.32 21.86 0.58
CA GLU A 62 8.07 20.87 -0.46
C GLU A 62 9.28 19.93 -0.51
N GLU A 63 9.01 18.63 -0.63
CA GLU A 63 10.02 17.58 -0.66
C GLU A 63 9.72 16.71 -1.89
N ASP A 64 10.62 16.80 -2.88
CA ASP A 64 10.38 16.27 -4.23
C ASP A 64 10.03 14.78 -4.22
N TYR A 65 10.72 13.98 -3.40
CA TYR A 65 10.54 12.54 -3.36
C TYR A 65 9.20 12.14 -2.70
N VAL A 66 8.76 12.85 -1.67
CA VAL A 66 7.41 12.67 -1.08
C VAL A 66 6.33 13.00 -2.11
N ILE A 67 6.49 14.10 -2.86
CA ILE A 67 5.54 14.55 -3.89
C ILE A 67 5.51 13.57 -5.07
N GLU A 68 6.66 13.13 -5.58
CA GLU A 68 6.78 12.13 -6.64
C GLU A 68 6.10 10.80 -6.24
N LEU A 69 6.39 10.30 -5.03
CA LEU A 69 5.80 9.06 -4.53
C LEU A 69 4.28 9.19 -4.33
N ALA A 70 3.79 10.31 -3.83
CA ALA A 70 2.36 10.57 -3.69
C ALA A 70 1.65 10.62 -5.06
N ASN A 71 2.28 11.23 -6.07
CA ASN A 71 1.75 11.27 -7.43
C ASN A 71 1.72 9.89 -8.11
N GLU A 72 2.76 9.07 -7.94
CA GLU A 72 2.75 7.71 -8.49
C GLU A 72 1.70 6.82 -7.77
N VAL A 73 1.47 7.00 -6.47
CA VAL A 73 0.36 6.34 -5.74
C VAL A 73 -1.01 6.77 -6.30
N ARG A 74 -1.23 8.07 -6.59
CA ARG A 74 -2.47 8.56 -7.23
C ARG A 74 -2.72 7.89 -8.59
N LYS A 75 -1.66 7.77 -9.41
CA LYS A 75 -1.71 7.10 -10.72
C LYS A 75 -2.11 5.63 -10.60
N VAL A 76 -1.49 4.86 -9.71
CA VAL A 76 -1.86 3.45 -9.45
C VAL A 76 -3.34 3.29 -9.05
N LEU A 77 -3.89 4.23 -8.26
CA LEU A 77 -5.30 4.21 -7.84
C LEU A 77 -6.27 4.57 -8.98
N ALA A 78 -5.89 5.49 -9.87
CA ALA A 78 -6.66 5.82 -11.07
C ALA A 78 -6.73 4.64 -12.05
N GLU A 79 -5.59 3.99 -12.34
CA GLU A 79 -5.51 2.79 -13.19
C GLU A 79 -6.36 1.64 -12.64
N SER A 80 -6.37 1.47 -11.32
CA SER A 80 -7.17 0.44 -10.62
C SER A 80 -8.68 0.69 -10.73
N SER A 81 -9.09 1.95 -10.93
CA SER A 81 -10.49 2.35 -11.07
C SER A 81 -11.01 2.13 -12.49
N MET A 82 -10.19 2.40 -13.52
CA MET A 82 -10.57 2.21 -14.92
C MET A 82 -10.80 0.74 -15.31
N LYS A 83 -10.09 -0.20 -14.70
CA LYS A 83 -10.20 -1.65 -14.97
C LYS A 83 -11.55 -2.28 -14.56
N LYS A 84 -12.45 -1.55 -13.90
CA LYS A 84 -13.78 -2.04 -13.51
C LYS A 84 -14.88 -1.86 -14.57
N VAL A 85 -14.61 -1.20 -15.70
CA VAL A 85 -15.60 -1.00 -16.78
C VAL A 85 -15.65 -2.23 -17.69
N THR A 86 -16.46 -3.22 -17.32
CA THR A 86 -16.86 -4.30 -18.24
C THR A 86 -17.83 -3.77 -19.30
N PRO A 87 -17.69 -4.13 -20.59
CA PRO A 87 -18.62 -3.68 -21.62
C PRO A 87 -20.02 -4.27 -21.42
N VAL A 88 -21.04 -3.42 -21.53
CA VAL A 88 -22.45 -3.82 -21.52
C VAL A 88 -22.70 -4.77 -22.70
N LYS A 89 -23.19 -5.98 -22.43
CA LYS A 89 -23.62 -6.91 -23.48
C LYS A 89 -24.99 -6.49 -24.00
N GLU A 90 -25.05 -6.03 -25.26
CA GLU A 90 -26.31 -5.92 -25.99
C GLU A 90 -26.99 -7.30 -26.11
N PRO A 91 -28.33 -7.37 -26.04
CA PRO A 91 -29.05 -8.63 -26.22
C PRO A 91 -29.18 -8.96 -27.72
N ARG A 92 -28.30 -9.80 -28.24
CA ARG A 92 -28.46 -10.40 -29.59
C ARG A 92 -28.76 -11.89 -29.52
N ALA A 93 -29.74 -12.31 -30.31
CA ALA A 93 -30.46 -13.56 -30.12
C ALA A 93 -29.67 -14.86 -30.36
N SER A 94 -30.00 -15.87 -29.56
CA SER A 94 -30.08 -17.30 -29.85
C SER A 94 -29.16 -17.92 -30.92
N ARG A 95 -28.20 -18.74 -30.47
CA ARG A 95 -27.89 -20.01 -31.15
C ARG A 95 -27.54 -21.11 -30.13
N VAL A 96 -27.85 -22.35 -30.50
CA VAL A 96 -28.08 -23.50 -29.60
C VAL A 96 -26.90 -24.48 -29.62
N VAL A 97 -26.74 -25.27 -28.54
CA VAL A 97 -25.93 -26.52 -28.45
C VAL A 97 -24.39 -26.28 -28.35
N ASN A 98 -23.58 -27.00 -27.54
CA ASN A 98 -23.68 -28.37 -27.00
C ASN A 98 -23.07 -28.56 -25.58
N LYS A 99 -23.20 -29.78 -25.03
CA LYS A 99 -22.92 -30.18 -23.62
C LYS A 99 -21.61 -30.98 -23.45
N ALA A 100 -20.80 -30.69 -22.43
CA ALA A 100 -19.72 -31.57 -21.92
C ALA A 100 -19.53 -31.42 -20.40
N LYS A 101 -19.02 -32.45 -19.71
CA LYS A 101 -18.86 -32.54 -18.25
C LYS A 101 -17.39 -32.82 -17.86
N SER A 102 -16.88 -32.20 -16.79
CA SER A 102 -15.92 -32.76 -15.80
C SER A 102 -15.58 -31.69 -14.76
N ASN A 103 -15.95 -31.85 -13.47
CA ASN A 103 -15.18 -32.47 -12.37
C ASN A 103 -14.30 -31.49 -11.58
N VAL A 104 -14.58 -31.37 -10.29
CA VAL A 104 -13.82 -30.65 -9.25
C VAL A 104 -13.11 -31.70 -8.37
N PRO A 105 -11.79 -31.58 -8.13
CA PRO A 105 -11.26 -31.35 -6.77
C PRO A 105 -9.97 -30.48 -6.71
N THR A 106 -9.36 -30.09 -5.56
CA THR A 106 -9.81 -29.71 -4.20
C THR A 106 -8.58 -29.30 -3.35
N ALA A 107 -8.76 -28.40 -2.36
CA ALA A 107 -7.96 -28.20 -1.12
C ALA A 107 -6.65 -27.36 -1.06
N HIS A 108 -6.62 -26.52 0.00
CA HIS A 108 -5.49 -26.06 0.85
C HIS A 108 -4.37 -25.20 0.21
N GLN A 109 -3.79 -24.20 0.90
CA GLN A 109 -3.45 -24.15 2.33
C GLN A 109 -3.88 -22.85 3.06
N ILE A 110 -4.20 -23.01 4.35
CA ILE A 110 -4.42 -21.92 5.31
C ILE A 110 -3.10 -21.73 6.07
N LEU A 111 -2.53 -20.53 6.07
CA LEU A 111 -1.40 -20.17 6.93
C LEU A 111 -1.94 -19.76 8.32
N PRO A 112 -1.32 -20.22 9.43
CA PRO A 112 -1.88 -20.04 10.77
C PRO A 112 -1.74 -18.60 11.27
N HIS A 113 -2.76 -18.17 12.02
CA HIS A 113 -2.79 -16.92 12.78
C HIS A 113 -1.48 -16.70 13.56
N GLN A 114 -0.90 -15.51 13.41
CA GLN A 114 0.12 -15.03 14.34
C GLN A 114 -0.57 -14.34 15.52
N PRO A 115 -0.14 -14.58 16.77
CA PRO A 115 -0.79 -14.00 17.95
C PRO A 115 -0.57 -12.49 18.05
N GLU A 116 -1.50 -11.85 18.76
CA GLU A 116 -1.64 -10.40 18.83
C GLU A 116 -0.42 -9.71 19.46
N ALA A 117 -0.03 -8.57 18.90
CA ALA A 117 1.06 -7.76 19.45
C ALA A 117 0.58 -7.01 20.70
N VAL A 118 0.88 -7.59 21.88
CA VAL A 118 0.70 -6.91 23.16
C VAL A 118 1.56 -5.64 23.24
N ALA A 119 0.91 -4.49 23.17
CA ALA A 119 1.52 -3.20 23.38
C ALA A 119 1.70 -2.94 24.89
N THR A 120 2.89 -3.21 25.42
CA THR A 120 3.27 -2.75 26.76
C THR A 120 3.49 -1.24 26.73
N THR A 121 2.60 -0.48 27.37
CA THR A 121 2.77 0.94 27.64
C THR A 121 3.99 1.19 28.54
N ILE A 122 4.75 2.24 28.24
CA ILE A 122 5.72 2.88 29.14
C ILE A 122 5.08 4.17 29.65
#